data_AF-A0A2V8K827-F1
#
_entry.id   AF-A0A2V8K827-F1
#
_cell.length_a   1.000
_cell.length_b   1.000
_cell.length_c   1.000
_cell.angle_alpha   90.00
_cell.angle_beta   90.00
_cell.angle_gamma   90.00
#
_symmetry.space_group_name_H-M   'P 1'
#
loop_
_entity.id
_entity.type
_entity.pdbx_description
1 polymer ?
#
loop_
_entity_poly.entity_id
_entity_poly.type
_entity_poly.pdbx_seq_one_letter_code
_entity_poly.pdbx_strand_id
1 'polypeptide(L)'
;MKHAIGYLGHYDRSFQSLHPNPREYVREDGSIGRVDERPTDVNGVFFGYMERQGKTFVAVRAQYSDIDVVLETAIPLDPPRHTDGKGFGPNPSRLGDESAGRLLSDMILANPQAADQLRQIASRLGLVLSL
;
A
#
# COMPACT_ATOMS: atom_id res chain seq x y z
N MET A 1 7.20 13.71 6.35
CA MET A 1 7.64 13.33 4.97
C MET A 1 6.42 13.28 4.05
N LYS A 2 6.59 12.98 2.76
CA LYS A 2 5.46 12.71 1.86
C LYS A 2 5.40 11.23 1.55
N HIS A 3 4.31 10.59 1.97
CA HIS A 3 3.96 9.21 1.63
C HIS A 3 2.91 9.21 0.54
N ALA A 4 2.73 8.09 -0.15
CA ALA A 4 1.63 7.93 -1.10
C ALA A 4 1.07 6.52 -1.12
N ILE A 5 -0.14 6.39 -1.62
CA ILE A 5 -0.83 5.11 -1.87
C ILE A 5 -1.36 5.08 -3.30
N GLY A 6 -1.02 4.03 -4.06
CA GLY A 6 -1.33 3.89 -5.49
C GLY A 6 -1.99 2.56 -5.83
N TYR A 7 -2.78 2.56 -6.90
CA TYR A 7 -3.61 1.44 -7.34
C TYR A 7 -2.79 0.34 -8.03
N LEU A 8 -2.99 -0.91 -7.59
CA LEU A 8 -2.33 -2.10 -8.12
C LEU A 8 -3.28 -3.08 -8.82
N GLY A 9 -4.55 -2.70 -9.02
CA GLY A 9 -5.52 -3.53 -9.73
C GLY A 9 -6.60 -4.18 -8.86
N HIS A 10 -7.29 -5.17 -9.43
CA HIS A 10 -8.36 -5.90 -8.77
C HIS A 10 -7.81 -7.03 -7.89
N TYR A 11 -8.24 -7.05 -6.64
CA TYR A 11 -7.75 -7.95 -5.60
C TYR A 11 -7.94 -9.43 -5.98
N ASP A 12 -9.17 -9.82 -6.33
CA ASP A 12 -9.55 -11.23 -6.58
C ASP A 12 -8.79 -11.85 -7.77
N ARG A 13 -8.23 -11.03 -8.65
CA ARG A 13 -7.52 -11.46 -9.86
C ARG A 13 -6.01 -11.33 -9.76
N SER A 14 -5.53 -10.32 -9.04
CA SER A 14 -4.11 -9.92 -9.10
C SER A 14 -3.35 -10.16 -7.80
N PHE A 15 -4.03 -10.34 -6.66
CA PHE A 15 -3.36 -10.43 -5.36
C PHE A 15 -2.51 -11.69 -5.23
N GLN A 16 -3.02 -12.85 -5.66
CA GLN A 16 -2.29 -14.12 -5.52
C GLN A 16 -0.99 -14.17 -6.33
N SER A 17 -0.93 -13.44 -7.44
CA SER A 17 0.25 -13.34 -8.30
C SER A 17 1.08 -12.07 -8.02
N LEU A 18 0.71 -11.29 -7.00
CA LEU A 18 1.39 -10.04 -6.70
C LEU A 18 2.82 -10.33 -6.23
N HIS A 19 3.78 -9.64 -6.85
CA HIS A 19 5.19 -9.75 -6.53
C HIS A 19 5.77 -8.35 -6.28
N PRO A 20 6.97 -8.24 -5.69
CA PRO A 20 7.68 -6.96 -5.56
C PRO A 20 7.79 -6.24 -6.90
N ASN A 21 7.69 -4.91 -6.88
CA ASN A 21 7.74 -4.02 -8.05
C ASN A 21 6.79 -4.44 -9.19
N PRO A 22 5.47 -4.57 -8.94
CA PRO A 22 4.52 -4.84 -10.00
C PRO A 22 4.52 -3.69 -11.00
N ARG A 23 4.26 -3.98 -12.27
CA ARG A 23 4.09 -2.96 -13.33
C ARG A 23 2.71 -3.00 -13.97
N GLU A 24 2.03 -4.12 -13.83
CA GLU A 24 0.85 -4.48 -14.59
C GLU A 24 -0.11 -5.26 -13.69
N TYR A 25 -1.39 -5.21 -14.04
CA TYR A 25 -2.46 -5.99 -13.41
C TYR A 25 -3.48 -6.44 -14.45
N VAL A 26 -4.29 -7.44 -14.11
CA VAL A 26 -5.34 -7.94 -15.02
C VAL A 26 -6.65 -7.21 -14.75
N ARG A 27 -7.22 -6.57 -15.79
CA ARG A 27 -8.52 -5.88 -15.75
C ARG A 27 -9.69 -6.88 -15.77
N GLU A 28 -10.90 -6.39 -15.54
CA GLU A 28 -12.11 -7.21 -15.56
C GLU A 28 -12.36 -7.91 -16.91
N ASP A 29 -12.04 -7.24 -18.02
CA ASP A 29 -12.15 -7.77 -19.38
C ASP A 29 -11.00 -8.70 -19.79
N GLY A 30 -10.07 -9.00 -18.87
CA GLY A 30 -8.88 -9.82 -19.12
C GLY A 30 -7.72 -9.09 -19.80
N SER A 31 -7.88 -7.81 -20.16
CA SER A 31 -6.78 -7.01 -20.69
C SER A 31 -5.80 -6.57 -19.58
N ILE A 32 -4.62 -6.09 -19.99
CA ILE A 32 -3.57 -5.65 -19.07
C ILE A 32 -3.74 -4.16 -18.74
N GLY A 33 -3.80 -3.85 -17.45
CA GLY A 33 -3.72 -2.50 -16.89
C GLY A 33 -2.30 -2.17 -16.41
N ARG A 34 -2.02 -0.88 -16.24
CA ARG A 34 -0.78 -0.38 -15.62
C ARG A 34 -1.06 -0.02 -14.17
N VAL A 35 -0.22 -0.48 -13.26
CA VAL A 35 -0.31 -0.04 -11.87
C VAL A 35 0.14 1.42 -11.75
N ASP A 36 -0.27 2.08 -10.68
CA ASP A 36 0.22 3.41 -10.36
C ASP A 36 1.72 3.39 -10.08
N GLU A 37 2.42 4.35 -10.67
CA GLU A 37 3.83 4.59 -10.39
C GLU A 37 3.99 5.46 -9.14
N ARG A 38 5.12 5.29 -8.47
CA ARG A 38 5.51 6.15 -7.34
C ARG A 38 5.67 7.60 -7.84
N PRO A 39 4.93 8.57 -7.29
CA PRO A 39 5.11 9.98 -7.67
C PRO A 39 6.52 10.49 -7.33
N THR A 40 7.05 11.38 -8.17
CA THR A 40 8.42 11.93 -8.01
C THR A 40 8.58 12.81 -6.77
N ASP A 41 7.49 13.37 -6.24
CA ASP A 41 7.50 14.21 -5.05
C ASP A 41 7.39 13.41 -3.74
N VAL A 42 7.30 12.08 -3.80
CA VAL A 42 7.15 11.18 -2.65
C VAL A 42 8.51 10.69 -2.19
N ASN A 43 8.94 11.12 -1.00
CA ASN A 43 10.20 10.72 -0.35
C ASN A 43 10.02 9.74 0.83
N GLY A 44 8.79 9.34 1.14
CA GLY A 44 8.44 8.36 2.17
C GLY A 44 8.03 6.99 1.60
N VAL A 45 7.14 6.30 2.30
CA VAL A 45 6.58 5.00 1.86
C VAL A 45 5.66 5.20 0.65
N PHE A 46 5.76 4.29 -0.32
CA PHE A 46 4.75 4.09 -1.37
C PHE A 46 3.98 2.81 -1.09
N PHE A 47 2.72 2.96 -0.68
CA PHE A 47 1.80 1.87 -0.44
C PHE A 47 1.09 1.46 -1.73
N GLY A 48 0.83 0.17 -1.87
CA GLY A 48 -0.02 -0.37 -2.92
C GLY A 48 -1.39 -0.76 -2.36
N TYR A 49 -2.46 -0.39 -3.05
CA TYR A 49 -3.81 -0.86 -2.74
C TYR A 49 -4.45 -1.57 -3.93
N MET A 50 -5.39 -2.46 -3.64
CA MET A 50 -6.21 -3.14 -4.63
C MET A 50 -7.69 -2.96 -4.31
N GLU A 51 -8.51 -3.07 -5.35
CA GLU A 51 -9.97 -3.00 -5.24
C GLU A 51 -10.59 -4.40 -5.17
N ARG A 52 -11.46 -4.60 -4.19
CA ARG A 52 -12.38 -5.73 -4.08
C ARG A 52 -13.76 -5.33 -4.60
N GLN A 53 -14.62 -6.33 -4.84
CA GLN A 53 -16.01 -6.08 -5.21
C GLN A 53 -16.71 -5.11 -4.24
N GLY A 54 -17.64 -4.31 -4.78
CA GLY A 54 -18.40 -3.33 -4.00
C GLY A 54 -17.61 -2.07 -3.63
N LYS A 55 -16.55 -1.72 -4.36
CA LYS A 55 -15.70 -0.54 -4.12
C LYS A 55 -15.08 -0.52 -2.72
N THR A 56 -14.66 -1.69 -2.26
CA THR A 56 -13.90 -1.83 -1.02
C THR A 56 -12.42 -1.94 -1.36
N PHE A 57 -11.57 -1.28 -0.58
CA PHE A 57 -10.15 -1.14 -0.90
C PHE A 57 -9.30 -1.76 0.20
N VAL A 58 -8.23 -2.43 -0.21
CA VAL A 58 -7.29 -3.08 0.72
C VAL A 58 -5.86 -2.72 0.37
N ALA A 59 -5.03 -2.47 1.38
CA ALA A 59 -3.60 -2.32 1.20
C ALA A 59 -2.94 -3.70 1.12
N VAL A 60 -1.99 -3.84 0.20
CA VAL A 60 -1.35 -5.12 -0.13
C VAL A 60 0.17 -5.04 -0.21
N ARG A 61 0.74 -3.84 -0.17
CA ARG A 61 2.17 -3.62 -0.37
C ARG A 61 2.66 -2.36 0.32
N ALA A 62 3.90 -2.39 0.81
CA ALA A 62 4.64 -1.23 1.29
C ALA A 62 6.06 -1.22 0.69
N GLN A 63 6.42 -0.11 0.03
CA GLN A 63 7.74 0.07 -0.57
C GLN A 63 8.43 1.32 -0.06
N TYR A 64 9.69 1.17 0.34
CA TYR A 64 10.59 2.28 0.60
C TYR A 64 12.04 1.90 0.32
N SER A 65 12.74 2.69 -0.51
CA SER A 65 14.11 2.41 -0.92
C SER A 65 14.23 1.00 -1.55
N ASP A 66 15.14 0.19 -1.04
CA ASP A 66 15.44 -1.21 -1.36
C ASP A 66 14.44 -2.20 -0.71
N ILE A 67 13.60 -1.74 0.21
CA ILE A 67 12.63 -2.59 0.90
C ILE A 67 11.30 -2.55 0.15
N ASP A 68 10.84 -3.72 -0.28
CA ASP A 68 9.57 -3.91 -0.97
C ASP A 68 8.84 -5.12 -0.40
N VAL A 69 7.81 -4.85 0.40
CA VAL A 69 7.05 -5.88 1.12
C VAL A 69 5.69 -6.04 0.46
N VAL A 70 5.43 -7.23 -0.09
CA VAL A 70 4.10 -7.69 -0.46
C VAL A 70 3.52 -8.46 0.73
N LEU A 71 2.27 -8.15 1.10
CA LEU A 71 1.61 -8.74 2.26
C LEU A 71 0.99 -10.10 1.89
N GLU A 72 0.95 -11.03 2.84
CA GLU A 72 0.14 -12.26 2.71
C GLU A 72 -1.31 -11.98 3.10
N THR A 73 -1.52 -11.15 4.12
CA THR A 73 -2.83 -10.70 4.62
C THR A 73 -3.03 -9.23 4.27
N ALA A 74 -3.98 -8.95 3.38
CA ALA A 74 -4.33 -7.60 2.98
C ALA A 74 -5.09 -6.83 4.08
N ILE A 75 -4.84 -5.53 4.17
CA ILE A 75 -5.39 -4.66 5.22
C ILE A 75 -6.57 -3.86 4.68
N PRO A 76 -7.78 -3.98 5.24
CA PRO A 76 -8.90 -3.09 4.91
C PRO A 76 -8.54 -1.62 5.12
N LEU A 77 -8.74 -0.81 4.08
CA LEU A 77 -8.41 0.61 4.15
C LEU A 77 -9.58 1.42 4.72
N ASP A 78 -9.36 1.95 5.92
CA ASP A 78 -10.15 3.03 6.53
C ASP A 78 -9.58 4.43 6.17
N PRO A 79 -10.25 5.24 5.32
CA PRO A 79 -9.67 6.49 4.83
C PRO A 79 -9.33 7.52 5.92
N PRO A 80 -10.21 7.84 6.90
CA PRO A 80 -9.86 8.66 8.07
C PRO A 80 -8.58 8.23 8.79
N ARG A 81 -8.32 6.93 8.89
CA ARG A 81 -7.16 6.37 9.62
C ARG A 81 -5.88 6.31 8.77
N HIS A 82 -6.01 5.95 7.49
CA HIS A 82 -4.87 5.50 6.67
C HIS A 82 -4.46 6.46 5.55
N THR A 83 -5.28 7.46 5.24
CA THR A 83 -5.06 8.32 4.05
C THR A 83 -5.32 9.81 4.32
N ASP A 84 -5.38 10.20 5.58
CA ASP A 84 -5.85 11.52 6.04
C ASP A 84 -7.25 11.86 5.51
N GLY A 85 -8.15 10.86 5.42
CA GLY A 85 -9.50 11.02 4.90
C GLY A 85 -9.62 11.11 3.37
N LYS A 86 -8.52 10.94 2.61
CA LYS A 86 -8.54 11.03 1.15
C LYS A 86 -9.13 9.77 0.50
N GLY A 87 -9.84 9.96 -0.60
CA GLY A 87 -10.40 8.85 -1.37
C GLY A 87 -9.35 8.09 -2.19
N PHE A 88 -9.85 7.05 -2.85
CA PHE A 88 -9.12 6.24 -3.85
C PHE A 88 -9.56 6.69 -5.24
N GLY A 89 -8.60 6.93 -6.11
CA GLY A 89 -8.84 7.50 -7.43
C GLY A 89 -7.73 7.17 -8.42
N PRO A 90 -7.77 7.75 -9.63
CA PRO A 90 -6.87 7.40 -10.73
C PRO A 90 -5.43 7.92 -10.55
N ASN A 91 -5.14 8.62 -9.46
CA ASN A 91 -3.81 9.12 -9.15
C ASN A 91 -3.46 8.74 -7.71
N PRO A 92 -2.18 8.48 -7.41
CA PRO A 92 -1.75 8.21 -6.05
C PRO A 92 -2.09 9.34 -5.08
N SER A 93 -2.79 8.98 -4.00
CA SER A 93 -3.12 9.88 -2.89
C SER A 93 -1.90 10.07 -2.01
N ARG A 94 -1.54 11.32 -1.70
CA ARG A 94 -0.47 11.63 -0.75
C ARG A 94 -1.00 11.57 0.67
N LEU A 95 -0.19 11.12 1.61
CA LEU A 95 -0.56 11.05 3.03
C LEU A 95 0.61 11.40 3.96
N GLY A 96 0.27 11.82 5.17
CA GLY A 96 1.23 12.22 6.21
C GLY A 96 1.75 11.06 7.07
N ASP A 97 2.71 11.39 7.93
CA ASP A 97 3.46 10.42 8.75
C ASP A 97 2.55 9.64 9.72
N GLU A 98 1.51 10.29 10.28
CA GLU A 98 0.56 9.66 11.21
C GLU A 98 -0.25 8.55 10.53
N SER A 99 -0.82 8.83 9.35
CA SER A 99 -1.54 7.84 8.54
C SER A 99 -0.61 6.72 8.07
N ALA A 100 0.61 7.05 7.65
CA ALA A 100 1.59 6.06 7.22
C ALA A 100 2.00 5.11 8.37
N GLY A 101 2.23 5.66 9.57
CA GLY A 101 2.59 4.89 10.76
C GLY A 101 1.46 3.94 11.19
N ARG A 102 0.21 4.43 11.18
CA ARG A 102 -0.99 3.59 11.45
C ARG A 102 -1.12 2.45 10.47
N LEU A 103 -1.02 2.74 9.16
CA LEU A 103 -1.13 1.71 8.14
C LEU A 103 -0.02 0.67 8.27
N LEU A 104 1.24 1.08 8.51
CA LEU A 104 2.33 0.13 8.77
C LEU A 104 2.09 -0.70 10.03
N SER A 105 1.51 -0.12 11.08
CA SER A 105 1.20 -0.85 12.32
C SER A 105 0.18 -1.95 12.06
N ASP A 106 -0.89 -1.63 11.35
CA ASP A 106 -1.93 -2.59 11.00
C ASP A 106 -1.37 -3.69 10.06
N MET A 107 -0.47 -3.33 9.14
CA MET A 107 0.26 -4.30 8.31
C MET A 107 1.11 -5.25 9.15
N ILE A 108 1.86 -4.74 10.13
CA ILE A 108 2.70 -5.54 11.03
C ILE A 108 1.86 -6.51 11.86
N LEU A 109 0.75 -6.04 12.42
CA LEU A 109 -0.12 -6.86 13.26
C LEU A 109 -0.75 -8.01 12.48
N ALA A 110 -1.15 -7.78 11.22
CA ALA A 110 -1.77 -8.81 10.39
C ALA A 110 -0.77 -9.70 9.63
N ASN A 111 0.51 -9.29 9.55
CA ASN A 111 1.57 -9.98 8.81
C ASN A 111 2.84 -10.12 9.69
N PRO A 112 2.80 -10.92 10.78
CA PRO A 112 3.93 -11.07 11.69
C PRO A 112 5.21 -11.57 11.01
N GLN A 113 5.08 -12.35 9.93
CA GLN A 113 6.19 -12.84 9.10
C GLN A 113 6.94 -11.72 8.36
N ALA A 114 6.29 -10.59 8.09
CA ALA A 114 6.86 -9.42 7.43
C ALA A 114 7.22 -8.28 8.41
N ALA A 115 7.01 -8.49 9.72
CA ALA A 115 7.09 -7.45 10.73
C ALA A 115 8.46 -6.76 10.76
N ASP A 116 9.55 -7.50 10.62
CA ASP A 116 10.90 -6.93 10.70
C ASP A 116 11.19 -5.97 9.55
N GLN A 117 10.81 -6.34 8.32
CA GLN A 117 10.99 -5.46 7.14
C GLN A 117 10.10 -4.21 7.25
N LEU A 118 8.85 -4.36 7.69
CA LEU A 118 7.92 -3.24 7.88
C LEU A 118 8.39 -2.29 8.99
N ARG A 119 8.91 -2.82 10.11
CA ARG A 119 9.54 -2.02 11.18
C ARG A 119 10.80 -1.33 10.70
N GLN A 120 11.58 -1.96 9.82
CA GLN A 120 12.76 -1.33 9.23
C GLN A 120 12.38 -0.13 8.37
N ILE A 121 11.30 -0.21 7.57
CA ILE A 121 10.75 0.95 6.84
C ILE A 121 10.40 2.07 7.82
N ALA A 122 9.63 1.76 8.87
CA ALA A 122 9.21 2.74 9.87
C ALA A 122 10.41 3.42 10.55
N SER A 123 11.41 2.62 10.97
CA SER A 123 12.63 3.11 11.63
C SER A 123 13.45 4.04 10.73
N ARG A 124 13.67 3.67 9.46
CA ARG A 124 14.44 4.51 8.50
C ARG A 124 13.77 5.85 8.22
N LEU A 125 12.46 5.90 8.36
CA LEU A 125 11.65 7.10 8.17
C LEU A 125 11.35 7.81 9.50
N GLY A 126 11.74 7.28 10.67
CA GLY A 126 11.35 7.86 11.96
C GLY A 126 9.84 7.91 12.20
N LEU A 127 9.08 6.97 11.62
CA LEU A 127 7.63 6.88 11.84
C LEU A 127 7.32 6.27 13.20
N VAL A 128 6.30 6.82 13.86
CA VAL A 128 5.76 6.26 15.10
C VAL A 128 4.78 5.14 14.74
N LEU A 129 5.02 3.95 15.29
CA LEU A 129 4.10 2.82 15.18
C LEU A 129 3.15 2.78 16.39
N SER A 130 1.91 2.38 16.15
CA SER A 130 0.87 2.18 17.16
C SER A 130 0.48 0.70 17.15
N LEU A 131 1.34 -0.14 17.74
CA LEU A 131 1.18 -1.61 17.82
C LEU A 131 0.36 -2.01 19.04
#